data_AF-A0A2S2PFJ4-F1
#
_entry.id   AF-A0A2S2PFJ4-F1
#
_cell.length_a   1.000
_cell.length_b   1.000
_cell.length_c   1.000
_cell.angle_alpha   90.00
_cell.angle_beta   90.00
_cell.angle_gamma   90.00
#
_symmetry.space_group_name_H-M   'P 1'
#
loop_
_entity.id
_entity.type
_entity.pdbx_description
1 polymer ?
#
loop_
_entity_poly.entity_id
_entity_poly.type
_entity_poly.pdbx_seq_one_letter_code
_entity_poly.pdbx_strand_id
1 'polypeptide(L)'
;MSYTRNYKIHTLKFTYLCFLHFILPVFNTFNALFQSEKPLVFMLYEESVRFLRIMCSQFLKAECYKNDEFDKFKNPSMILPNNNIEIGHETRKILISCKNDANYNKFMNVIIFFYQKVVENSLKRLLISGVARGAEGLQPPRKVKKI
;
A
#
# COMPACT_ATOMS: atom_id res chain seq x y z
N MET A 1 5.40 32.37 22.97
CA MET A 1 5.99 31.18 22.31
C MET A 1 4.96 30.11 21.90
N SER A 2 3.66 30.41 21.86
CA SER A 2 2.58 29.44 21.59
C SER A 2 2.06 29.43 20.13
N TYR A 3 2.33 30.48 19.36
CA TYR A 3 1.80 30.63 17.99
C TYR A 3 2.48 29.71 16.96
N THR A 4 3.81 29.58 17.00
CA THR A 4 4.58 28.72 16.08
C THR A 4 4.24 27.24 16.21
N ARG A 5 3.82 26.78 17.39
CA ARG A 5 3.42 25.38 17.61
C ARG A 5 2.08 25.04 16.93
N ASN A 6 1.12 25.99 16.92
CA ASN A 6 -0.18 25.79 16.29
C ASN A 6 -0.09 25.74 14.77
N TYR A 7 0.62 26.67 14.12
CA TYR A 7 0.82 26.65 12.67
C TYR A 7 1.44 25.34 12.19
N LYS A 8 2.43 24.83 12.93
CA LYS A 8 3.15 23.60 12.59
C LYS A 8 2.28 22.33 12.66
N ILE A 9 1.34 22.27 13.61
CA ILE A 9 0.37 21.16 13.71
C ILE A 9 -0.62 21.22 12.54
N HIS A 10 -1.10 22.41 12.18
CA HIS A 10 -1.96 22.59 11.01
C HIS A 10 -1.26 22.17 9.71
N THR A 11 0.02 22.51 9.56
CA THR A 11 0.84 22.07 8.41
C THR A 11 0.92 20.55 8.34
N LEU A 12 1.23 19.84 9.44
CA LEU A 12 1.34 18.37 9.42
C LEU A 12 0.01 17.66 9.10
N LYS A 13 -1.11 18.17 9.63
CA LYS A 13 -2.45 17.65 9.31
C LYS A 13 -2.74 17.82 7.81
N PHE A 14 -2.47 19.01 7.28
CA PHE A 14 -2.65 19.29 5.86
C PHE A 14 -1.76 18.41 4.98
N THR A 15 -0.47 18.23 5.33
CA THR A 15 0.44 17.32 4.64
C THR A 15 -0.09 15.88 4.63
N TYR A 16 -0.68 15.42 5.74
CA TYR A 16 -1.29 14.10 5.80
C TYR A 16 -2.54 13.99 4.91
N LEU A 17 -3.37 15.04 4.84
CA LEU A 17 -4.50 15.08 3.91
C LEU A 17 -4.05 15.02 2.45
N CYS A 18 -2.97 15.72 2.08
CA CYS A 18 -2.37 15.62 0.75
C CYS A 18 -1.91 14.18 0.44
N PHE A 19 -1.29 13.51 1.42
CA PHE A 19 -0.91 12.10 1.30
C PHE A 19 -2.13 11.19 1.11
N LEU A 20 -3.18 11.40 1.89
CA LEU A 20 -4.43 10.63 1.72
C LEU A 20 -5.04 10.86 0.34
N HIS A 21 -5.08 12.10 -0.13
CA HIS A 21 -5.57 12.42 -1.47
C HIS A 21 -4.78 11.68 -2.56
N PHE A 22 -3.45 11.57 -2.39
CA PHE A 22 -2.59 10.80 -3.28
C PHE A 22 -2.90 9.29 -3.29
N ILE A 23 -3.10 8.67 -2.12
CA ILE A 23 -3.26 7.21 -2.03
C ILE A 23 -4.70 6.74 -2.31
N LEU A 24 -5.69 7.60 -2.10
CA LEU A 24 -7.12 7.28 -2.27
C LEU A 24 -7.47 6.65 -3.63
N PRO A 25 -6.95 7.12 -4.78
CA PRO A 25 -7.20 6.47 -6.07
C PRO A 25 -6.82 4.98 -6.12
N VAL A 26 -5.74 4.58 -5.43
CA VAL A 26 -5.32 3.16 -5.36
C VAL A 26 -6.38 2.34 -4.64
N PHE A 27 -6.88 2.84 -3.51
CA PHE A 27 -7.98 2.20 -2.76
C PHE A 27 -9.28 2.18 -3.54
N ASN A 28 -9.65 3.29 -4.19
CA ASN A 28 -10.88 3.37 -4.97
C ASN A 28 -10.87 2.38 -6.14
N THR A 29 -9.73 2.22 -6.80
CA THR A 29 -9.58 1.22 -7.87
C THR A 29 -9.78 -0.19 -7.35
N PHE A 30 -9.21 -0.53 -6.19
CA PHE A 30 -9.39 -1.86 -5.59
C PHE A 30 -10.81 -2.06 -5.06
N ASN A 31 -11.40 -1.04 -4.44
CA ASN A 31 -12.76 -1.06 -3.91
C ASN A 31 -13.83 -1.21 -4.99
N ALA A 32 -13.57 -0.69 -6.20
CA ALA A 32 -14.48 -0.82 -7.33
C ALA A 32 -14.80 -2.29 -7.68
N LEU A 33 -13.86 -3.21 -7.41
CA LEU A 33 -14.09 -4.66 -7.56
C LEU A 33 -15.27 -5.13 -6.71
N PHE A 34 -15.31 -4.71 -5.44
CA PHE A 34 -16.35 -5.09 -4.48
C PHE A 34 -17.66 -4.35 -4.68
N GLN A 35 -17.64 -3.23 -5.40
CA GLN A 35 -18.82 -2.42 -5.72
C GLN A 35 -19.46 -2.81 -7.05
N SER A 36 -18.87 -3.75 -7.80
CA SER A 36 -19.42 -4.19 -9.08
C SER A 36 -20.68 -5.05 -8.87
N GLU A 37 -21.68 -4.85 -9.72
CA GLU A 37 -22.92 -5.65 -9.72
C GLU A 37 -22.70 -7.10 -10.16
N LYS A 38 -21.57 -7.37 -10.82
CA LYS A 38 -21.21 -8.70 -11.32
C LYS A 38 -20.39 -9.46 -10.27
N PRO A 39 -20.62 -10.76 -10.08
CA PRO A 39 -19.77 -11.56 -9.19
C PRO A 39 -18.37 -11.71 -9.81
N LEU A 40 -17.41 -10.89 -9.35
CA LEU A 40 -16.00 -10.89 -9.81
C LEU A 40 -15.06 -11.66 -8.87
N VAL A 41 -15.57 -12.66 -8.16
CA VAL A 41 -14.79 -13.46 -7.19
C VAL A 41 -13.57 -14.12 -7.85
N PHE A 42 -13.68 -14.54 -9.10
CA PHE A 42 -12.57 -15.13 -9.85
C PHE A 42 -11.39 -14.16 -10.08
N MET A 43 -11.65 -12.85 -10.10
CA MET A 43 -10.61 -11.82 -10.22
C MET A 43 -10.03 -11.39 -8.87
N LEU A 44 -10.68 -11.75 -7.76
CA LEU A 44 -10.33 -11.25 -6.44
C LEU A 44 -8.88 -11.54 -6.07
N TYR A 45 -8.38 -12.73 -6.40
CA TYR A 45 -7.00 -13.10 -6.12
C TYR A 45 -6.01 -12.21 -6.90
N GLU A 46 -6.18 -12.11 -8.22
CA GLU A 46 -5.30 -11.33 -9.10
C GLU A 46 -5.30 -9.85 -8.71
N GLU A 47 -6.48 -9.28 -8.46
CA GLU A 47 -6.62 -7.89 -8.05
C GLU A 47 -6.05 -7.62 -6.65
N SER A 48 -6.13 -8.60 -5.74
CA SER A 48 -5.54 -8.50 -4.41
C SER A 48 -4.01 -8.50 -4.47
N VAL A 49 -3.43 -9.38 -5.29
CA VAL A 49 -1.99 -9.42 -5.55
C VAL A 49 -1.52 -8.12 -6.22
N ARG A 50 -2.26 -7.63 -7.23
CA ARG A 50 -1.99 -6.36 -7.91
C ARG A 50 -2.01 -5.19 -6.92
N PHE A 51 -3.03 -5.13 -6.06
CA PHE A 51 -3.14 -4.11 -5.01
C PHE A 51 -1.93 -4.16 -4.07
N LEU A 52 -1.59 -5.33 -3.54
CA LEU A 52 -0.43 -5.48 -2.64
C LEU A 52 0.88 -5.08 -3.32
N ARG A 53 1.09 -5.47 -4.58
CA ARG A 53 2.27 -5.09 -5.35
C ARG A 53 2.38 -3.57 -5.50
N ILE A 54 1.28 -2.89 -5.81
CA ILE A 54 1.24 -1.43 -5.87
C ILE A 54 1.59 -0.84 -4.51
N MET A 55 0.94 -1.31 -3.43
CA MET A 55 1.19 -0.80 -2.08
C MET A 55 2.63 -0.99 -1.63
N CYS A 56 3.20 -2.18 -1.85
CA CYS A 56 4.60 -2.49 -1.53
C CYS A 56 5.57 -1.64 -2.36
N SER A 57 5.30 -1.42 -3.64
CA SER A 57 6.17 -0.61 -4.51
C SER A 57 6.33 0.84 -4.06
N GLN A 58 5.39 1.37 -3.25
CA GLN A 58 5.49 2.75 -2.75
C GLN A 58 6.61 2.93 -1.71
N PHE A 59 7.00 1.88 -0.97
CA PHE A 59 7.91 2.03 0.17
C PHE A 59 8.96 0.92 0.33
N LEU A 60 8.88 -0.15 -0.46
CA LEU A 60 9.83 -1.27 -0.41
C LEU A 60 10.66 -1.37 -1.69
N LYS A 61 11.84 -1.99 -1.55
CA LYS A 61 12.65 -2.41 -2.69
C LYS A 61 11.90 -3.46 -3.52
N ALA A 62 12.12 -3.44 -4.84
CA ALA A 62 11.44 -4.34 -5.78
C ALA A 62 11.66 -5.84 -5.51
N GLU A 63 12.83 -6.19 -4.96
CA GLU A 63 13.16 -7.56 -4.54
C GLU A 63 12.20 -8.12 -3.49
N CYS A 64 11.50 -7.26 -2.75
CA CYS A 64 10.60 -7.65 -1.67
C CYS A 64 9.19 -8.00 -2.12
N TYR A 65 8.87 -7.93 -3.42
CA TYR A 65 7.56 -8.26 -3.96
C TYR A 65 7.60 -8.83 -5.39
N LYS A 66 8.80 -9.18 -5.90
CA LYS A 66 9.00 -9.67 -7.27
C LYS A 66 8.24 -10.97 -7.55
N ASN A 67 8.14 -11.85 -6.55
CA ASN A 67 7.52 -13.18 -6.64
C ASN A 67 6.19 -13.27 -5.87
N ASP A 68 5.51 -12.13 -5.63
CA ASP A 68 4.31 -12.06 -4.78
C ASP A 68 4.52 -12.56 -3.35
N GLU A 69 5.77 -12.56 -2.90
CA GLU A 69 6.15 -12.67 -1.49
C GLU A 69 6.00 -11.29 -0.85
N PHE A 70 5.09 -11.13 0.11
CA PHE A 70 4.81 -9.84 0.76
C PHE A 70 5.13 -9.83 2.25
N ASP A 71 5.98 -10.74 2.74
CA ASP A 71 6.30 -10.95 4.15
C ASP A 71 7.39 -10.01 4.69
N LYS A 72 8.27 -9.51 3.82
CA LYS A 72 9.45 -8.70 4.18
C LYS A 72 9.15 -7.23 4.48
N PHE A 73 7.89 -6.80 4.43
CA PHE A 73 7.48 -5.39 4.57
C PHE A 73 7.80 -4.73 5.92
N LYS A 74 8.04 -5.53 6.97
CA LYS A 74 8.44 -5.04 8.30
C LYS A 74 9.96 -4.90 8.45
N ASN A 75 10.75 -5.43 7.53
CA ASN A 75 12.21 -5.40 7.63
C ASN A 75 12.76 -4.00 7.29
N PRO A 76 13.41 -3.28 8.21
CA PRO A 76 13.93 -1.94 7.95
C PRO A 76 14.94 -1.87 6.80
N SER A 77 15.73 -2.92 6.55
CA SER A 77 16.72 -2.92 5.46
C SER A 77 16.10 -3.04 4.06
N MET A 78 14.83 -3.40 4.00
CA MET A 78 14.04 -3.57 2.78
C MET A 78 13.21 -2.34 2.44
N ILE A 79 13.07 -1.41 3.39
CA ILE A 79 12.35 -0.14 3.21
C ILE A 79 13.24 0.82 2.42
N LEU A 80 12.63 1.55 1.49
CA LEU A 80 13.31 2.57 0.71
C LEU A 80 13.75 3.74 1.60
N PRO A 81 14.86 4.42 1.27
CA PRO A 81 15.21 5.68 1.94
C PRO A 81 14.06 6.69 1.84
N ASN A 82 13.89 7.57 2.84
CA ASN A 82 12.78 8.53 2.91
C ASN A 82 12.56 9.36 1.64
N ASN A 83 13.64 9.69 0.91
CA ASN A 83 13.54 10.45 -0.34
C ASN A 83 12.90 9.65 -1.49
N ASN A 84 12.96 8.33 -1.43
CA ASN A 84 12.52 7.41 -2.49
C ASN A 84 11.17 6.75 -2.18
N ILE A 85 10.64 6.89 -0.96
CA ILE A 85 9.28 6.45 -0.61
C ILE A 85 8.30 7.34 -1.34
N GLU A 86 7.39 6.77 -2.13
CA GLU A 86 6.37 7.52 -2.85
C GLU A 86 5.26 7.99 -1.91
N ILE A 87 4.90 9.27 -1.99
CA ILE A 87 3.98 9.94 -1.06
C ILE A 87 3.10 11.00 -1.76
N GLY A 88 3.21 11.12 -3.08
CA GLY A 88 2.59 12.17 -3.88
C GLY A 88 3.41 13.45 -3.95
N HIS A 89 3.29 14.14 -5.08
CA HIS A 89 4.01 15.38 -5.38
C HIS A 89 3.74 16.48 -4.36
N GLU A 90 2.47 16.75 -4.04
CA GLU A 90 2.08 17.83 -3.12
C GLU A 90 2.60 17.59 -1.70
N THR A 91 2.47 16.36 -1.19
CA THR A 91 3.02 15.96 0.11
C THR A 91 4.53 16.18 0.14
N ARG A 92 5.24 15.76 -0.91
CA ARG A 92 6.69 15.90 -0.99
C ARG A 92 7.12 17.36 -1.04
N LYS A 93 6.44 18.20 -1.82
CA LYS A 93 6.71 19.64 -1.92
C LYS A 93 6.62 20.32 -0.55
N ILE A 94 5.59 20.00 0.24
CA ILE A 94 5.44 20.54 1.60
C ILE A 94 6.55 20.01 2.52
N LEU A 95 6.86 18.72 2.47
CA LEU A 95 7.89 18.11 3.34
C LEU A 95 9.31 18.59 3.04
N ILE A 96 9.64 18.89 1.78
CA ILE A 96 10.96 19.45 1.40
C ILE A 96 11.20 20.77 2.14
N SER A 97 10.18 21.61 2.27
CA SER A 97 10.28 22.88 3.03
C SER A 97 10.56 22.67 4.53
N CYS A 98 10.35 21.44 5.04
CA CYS A 98 10.55 21.06 6.43
C CYS A 98 11.66 20.02 6.63
N LYS A 99 12.54 19.79 5.64
CA LYS A 99 13.49 18.66 5.64
C LYS A 99 14.45 18.63 6.85
N ASN A 100 14.83 19.80 7.37
CA ASN A 100 15.72 19.92 8.53
C ASN A 100 14.98 19.87 9.88
N ASP A 101 13.67 19.65 9.84
CA ASP A 101 12.83 19.60 11.03
C ASP A 101 12.80 18.18 11.61
N ALA A 102 12.88 18.05 12.94
CA ALA A 102 12.65 16.77 13.61
C ALA A 102 11.27 16.16 13.27
N ASN A 103 10.32 16.99 12.86
CA ASN A 103 9.01 16.54 12.41
C ASN A 103 9.02 15.82 11.05
N TYR A 104 10.01 16.05 10.18
CA TYR A 104 10.13 15.35 8.89
C TYR A 104 10.26 13.85 9.10
N ASN A 105 11.23 13.42 9.91
CA ASN A 105 11.45 11.99 10.20
C ASN A 105 10.25 11.36 10.91
N LYS A 106 9.61 12.09 11.84
CA LYS A 106 8.39 11.63 12.49
C LYS A 106 7.26 11.41 11.48
N PHE A 107 7.07 12.33 10.54
CA PHE A 107 6.05 12.20 9.50
C PHE A 107 6.34 11.00 8.59
N MET A 108 7.59 10.86 8.11
CA MET A 108 7.97 9.72 7.27
C MET A 108 7.74 8.38 7.99
N ASN A 109 8.02 8.30 9.28
CA ASN A 109 7.72 7.10 10.07
C ASN A 109 6.22 6.81 10.15
N VAL A 110 5.36 7.84 10.25
CA VAL A 110 3.90 7.67 10.19
C VAL A 110 3.45 7.14 8.83
N ILE A 111 4.04 7.63 7.73
CA ILE A 111 3.74 7.16 6.38
C ILE A 111 4.18 5.70 6.17
N ILE A 112 5.40 5.36 6.58
CA ILE A 112 5.89 3.98 6.54
C ILE A 112 4.96 3.08 7.36
N PHE A 113 4.59 3.50 8.56
CA PHE A 113 3.69 2.74 9.42
C PHE A 113 2.31 2.56 8.77
N PHE A 114 1.77 3.59 8.11
CA PHE A 114 0.54 3.49 7.34
C PHE A 114 0.65 2.41 6.27
N TYR A 115 1.68 2.46 5.43
CA TYR A 115 1.89 1.46 4.38
C TYR A 115 2.03 0.04 4.93
N GLN A 116 2.83 -0.14 5.98
CA GLN A 116 2.98 -1.42 6.66
C GLN A 116 1.65 -1.94 7.19
N LYS A 117 0.81 -1.07 7.77
CA LYS A 117 -0.52 -1.45 8.26
C LYS A 117 -1.47 -1.81 7.15
N VAL A 118 -1.41 -1.14 6.00
CA VAL A 118 -2.23 -1.53 4.84
C VAL A 118 -1.84 -2.94 4.39
N VAL A 119 -0.54 -3.19 4.14
CA VAL A 119 -0.05 -4.51 3.71
C VAL A 119 -0.41 -5.60 4.74
N GLU A 120 -0.17 -5.36 6.02
CA GLU A 120 -0.49 -6.30 7.11
C GLU A 120 -1.98 -6.65 7.14
N ASN A 121 -2.87 -5.65 7.06
CA ASN A 121 -4.31 -5.89 7.13
C ASN A 121 -4.85 -6.54 5.85
N SER A 122 -4.31 -6.17 4.69
CA SER A 122 -4.67 -6.79 3.42
C SER A 122 -4.27 -8.27 3.39
N LEU A 123 -3.06 -8.63 3.83
CA LEU A 123 -2.64 -10.03 3.91
C LEU A 123 -3.54 -10.86 4.83
N LYS A 124 -3.94 -10.31 5.99
CA LYS A 124 -4.84 -10.97 6.94
C LYS A 124 -6.25 -11.20 6.38
N ARG A 125 -6.78 -10.25 5.61
CA ARG A 125 -8.17 -10.28 5.12
C ARG A 125 -8.33 -11.01 3.79
N LEU A 126 -7.34 -10.92 2.91
CA LEU A 126 -7.41 -11.43 1.54
C LEU A 126 -6.87 -12.86 1.41
N LEU A 127 -6.36 -13.46 2.50
CA LEU A 127 -5.88 -14.85 2.57
C LEU A 127 -4.78 -15.23 1.56
N ILE A 128 -4.09 -14.22 1.01
CA ILE A 128 -3.04 -14.37 -0.02
C ILE A 128 -1.84 -15.17 0.52
N SER A 129 -1.58 -15.11 1.83
CA SER A 129 -0.44 -15.77 2.47
C SER A 129 -0.68 -17.23 2.87
N GLY A 130 -1.84 -17.84 2.56
CA GLY A 130 -2.18 -19.18 3.05
C GLY A 130 -2.95 -20.11 2.11
N VAL A 131 -3.65 -19.60 1.09
CA VAL A 131 -4.57 -20.43 0.28
C VAL A 131 -3.98 -20.85 -1.08
N ALA A 132 -2.89 -20.23 -1.53
CA ALA A 132 -2.20 -20.66 -2.75
C ALA A 132 -1.49 -22.03 -2.64
N ARG A 133 -1.38 -22.61 -1.42
CA ARG A 133 -0.93 -24.00 -1.25
C ARG A 133 -2.07 -25.03 -1.30
N GLY A 134 -3.33 -24.60 -1.39
CA GLY A 134 -4.51 -25.45 -1.46
C GLY A 134 -5.34 -25.28 -2.74
N ALA A 135 -4.85 -24.53 -3.73
CA ALA A 135 -5.54 -24.30 -5.01
C ALA A 135 -5.38 -25.46 -6.01
N GLU A 136 -5.29 -26.71 -5.53
CA GLU A 136 -5.62 -27.89 -6.36
C GLU A 136 -7.14 -28.00 -6.60
N GLY A 137 -7.97 -27.24 -5.87
CA GLY A 137 -9.45 -27.31 -5.96
C GLY A 137 -10.13 -26.43 -7.01
N LEU A 138 -9.42 -25.56 -7.72
CA LEU A 138 -10.00 -24.69 -8.74
C LEU A 138 -9.20 -24.78 -10.06
N GLN A 139 -8.96 -26.01 -10.54
CA GLN A 139 -8.66 -26.16 -11.96
C GLN A 139 -9.94 -25.89 -12.77
N PRO A 140 -9.90 -25.05 -13.82
CA PRO A 140 -11.03 -24.95 -14.75
C PRO A 140 -11.30 -26.34 -15.35
N PRO A 141 -12.57 -26.70 -15.61
CA PRO A 141 -12.91 -28.03 -16.09
C PRO A 141 -12.11 -28.32 -17.36
N ARG A 142 -11.24 -29.35 -17.29
CA ARG A 142 -10.57 -29.88 -18.49
C ARG A 142 -11.65 -30.21 -19.49
N LYS A 143 -11.61 -29.56 -20.67
CA LYS A 143 -12.49 -29.88 -21.79
C LYS A 143 -12.41 -31.39 -22.03
N VAL A 144 -13.51 -32.09 -21.75
CA VAL A 144 -13.67 -33.50 -22.11
C VAL A 144 -13.53 -33.56 -23.63
N LYS A 145 -12.47 -34.24 -24.11
CA LYS A 145 -12.37 -34.60 -25.52
C LYS A 145 -13.60 -35.46 -25.83
N LYS A 146 -14.49 -34.94 -26.69
CA LYS A 146 -15.49 -35.78 -27.33
C LYS A 146 -14.74 -36.83 -28.17
N ILE A 147 -15.23 -38.06 -28.03
CA ILE A 147 -14.75 -39.31 -28.64
C ILE A 147 -14.65 -39.15 -30.15
#